data_AF-A0A3D4TY42-F1
#
_entry.id   AF-A0A3D4TY42-F1
#
_cell.length_a   1.000
_cell.length_b   1.000
_cell.length_c   1.000
_cell.angle_alpha   90.00
_cell.angle_beta   90.00
_cell.angle_gamma   90.00
#
_symmetry.space_group_name_H-M   'P 1'
#
loop_
_entity.id
_entity.type
_entity.pdbx_description
1 polymer ?
#
loop_
_entity_poly.entity_id
_entity_poly.type
_entity_poly.pdbx_seq_one_letter_code
_entity_poly.pdbx_strand_id
1 'polypeptide(L)'
;MKTRKLTIARTSTLLLALAVVMFVVSCGNRQAKEAENTTTKEEAFKSVTKYPIPTSFEVIKLLNNAGATYILSLSNPIENVDKYIPAKSKALNLGVYGADLSYASTYQMKQETMNYLKVSKKLIDELQITSAFNVEFAQRVEKNIDNKDSLIHIISDSFYDTYEFLVNNGKDNTSILVMTGSWVEGLYITTQMAIISKNDADMIKIVANQKEPLSKLLDLMKPYSNDQDVTEIANTLKPLVDIFATINGDTLTPEQFEQINKEISLVRGAIVQ
;
A
#
# COMPACT_ATOMS: atom_id res chain seq x y z
N MET A 1 21.93 -34.22 75.76
CA MET A 1 22.37 -33.11 76.62
C MET A 1 23.90 -33.11 76.67
N LYS A 2 24.53 -31.94 76.51
CA LYS A 2 25.99 -31.64 76.60
C LYS A 2 26.85 -32.10 75.39
N THR A 3 27.01 -31.24 74.38
CA THR A 3 28.03 -30.16 74.22
C THR A 3 29.39 -30.68 73.73
N ARG A 4 29.86 -30.15 72.59
CA ARG A 4 31.22 -29.62 72.47
C ARG A 4 31.33 -28.65 71.30
N LYS A 5 31.69 -27.42 71.64
CA LYS A 5 32.09 -26.34 70.73
C LYS A 5 33.42 -26.74 70.05
N LEU A 6 33.55 -26.48 68.76
CA LEU A 6 34.81 -26.58 68.05
C LEU A 6 35.35 -25.16 67.82
N THR A 7 36.45 -24.85 68.49
CA THR A 7 37.27 -23.66 68.28
C THR A 7 38.47 -24.11 67.46
N ILE A 8 38.70 -23.55 66.27
CA ILE A 8 40.03 -23.60 65.64
C ILE A 8 40.32 -22.24 65.02
N ALA A 9 41.35 -21.60 65.55
CA ALA A 9 41.96 -20.39 65.04
C ALA A 9 43.17 -20.75 64.18
N ARG A 10 43.40 -19.91 63.16
CA ARG A 10 44.68 -19.52 62.54
C ARG A 10 45.66 -20.61 62.13
N THR A 11 45.93 -20.67 60.82
CA THR A 11 47.32 -20.67 60.32
C THR A 11 47.41 -19.94 58.98
N SER A 12 48.22 -18.89 59.01
CA SER A 12 48.73 -18.13 57.87
C SER A 12 49.88 -18.92 57.23
N THR A 13 49.90 -19.05 55.90
CA THR A 13 51.15 -19.26 55.18
C THR A 13 51.16 -18.39 53.93
N LEU A 14 52.05 -17.40 54.00
CA LEU A 14 52.48 -16.45 53.00
C LEU A 14 53.11 -17.17 51.79
N LEU A 15 52.84 -16.76 50.55
CA LEU A 15 53.88 -16.38 49.57
C LEU A 15 53.33 -16.10 48.16
N LEU A 16 53.94 -15.06 47.60
CA LEU A 16 54.13 -14.73 46.20
C LEU A 16 53.05 -13.94 45.45
N ALA A 17 53.38 -12.65 45.33
CA ALA A 17 52.87 -11.70 44.37
C ALA A 17 52.94 -12.21 42.92
N LEU A 18 51.84 -12.06 42.20
CA LEU A 18 51.86 -11.53 40.84
C LEU A 18 50.53 -10.85 40.56
N ALA A 19 50.55 -9.53 40.52
CA ALA A 19 49.44 -8.73 40.02
C ALA A 19 49.30 -9.00 38.52
N VAL A 20 48.28 -9.76 38.13
CA VAL A 20 47.81 -9.85 36.75
C VAL A 20 46.42 -9.23 36.71
N VAL A 21 46.41 -7.95 36.37
CA VAL A 21 45.25 -7.28 35.77
C VAL A 21 45.03 -7.93 34.41
N MET A 22 43.90 -8.63 34.24
CA MET A 22 43.24 -8.78 32.94
C MET A 22 41.80 -9.27 33.16
N PHE A 23 40.88 -8.31 33.36
CA PHE A 23 39.47 -8.48 33.06
C PHE A 23 39.20 -7.82 31.70
N VAL A 24 39.07 -8.64 30.66
CA VAL A 24 38.34 -8.37 29.40
C VAL A 24 38.10 -9.73 28.76
N VAL A 25 36.97 -10.36 29.08
CA VAL A 25 35.71 -10.32 28.30
C VAL A 25 35.85 -11.00 26.93
N SER A 26 35.41 -12.25 26.95
CA SER A 26 34.52 -12.91 25.99
C SER A 26 34.99 -13.10 24.54
N CYS A 27 35.13 -14.39 24.20
CA CYS A 27 35.36 -14.94 22.88
C CYS A 27 34.47 -14.32 21.78
N GLY A 28 35.12 -13.69 20.80
CA GLY A 28 34.55 -13.44 19.49
C GLY A 28 34.58 -14.71 18.64
N ASN A 29 33.45 -15.42 18.57
CA ASN A 29 33.18 -16.40 17.54
C ASN A 29 32.50 -15.69 16.36
N ARG A 30 33.27 -15.38 15.31
CA ARG A 30 32.76 -14.84 14.05
C ARG A 30 32.11 -15.96 13.25
N GLN A 31 30.81 -16.17 13.45
CA GLN A 31 29.95 -16.67 12.38
C GLN A 31 29.54 -15.48 11.53
N ALA A 32 29.90 -15.53 10.25
CA ALA A 32 29.38 -14.65 9.23
C ALA A 32 27.86 -14.84 9.18
N LYS A 33 27.11 -13.88 9.73
CA LYS A 33 25.72 -13.70 9.35
C LYS A 33 25.73 -13.11 7.95
N GLU A 34 25.15 -13.85 7.01
CA GLU A 34 24.72 -13.33 5.72
C GLU A 34 23.98 -12.01 5.97
N ALA A 35 24.47 -10.96 5.33
CA ALA A 35 23.74 -9.72 5.20
C ALA A 35 22.55 -10.00 4.26
N GLU A 36 21.45 -10.48 4.84
CA GLU A 36 20.16 -10.43 4.18
C GLU A 36 19.83 -8.95 4.01
N ASN A 37 19.86 -8.51 2.76
CA ASN A 37 19.61 -7.13 2.36
C ASN A 37 18.10 -6.87 2.48
N THR A 38 17.62 -6.74 3.72
CA THR A 38 16.23 -6.38 4.00
C THR A 38 16.08 -4.89 3.74
N THR A 39 15.81 -4.52 2.49
CA THR A 39 15.11 -3.27 2.21
C THR A 39 13.89 -3.27 3.12
N THR A 40 13.79 -2.32 4.04
CA THR A 40 12.74 -2.37 5.06
C THR A 40 11.38 -2.43 4.36
N LYS A 41 10.43 -3.25 4.87
CA LYS A 41 9.06 -3.32 4.32
C LYS A 41 8.46 -1.92 4.16
N GLU A 42 8.87 -0.99 5.01
CA GLU A 42 8.54 0.44 5.00
C GLU A 42 9.17 1.24 3.84
N GLU A 43 10.38 0.91 3.37
CA GLU A 43 11.02 1.49 2.19
C GLU A 43 10.46 0.91 0.89
N ALA A 44 10.26 -0.41 0.83
CA ALA A 44 9.54 -1.06 -0.27
C ALA A 44 8.14 -0.46 -0.37
N PHE A 45 7.46 -0.27 0.77
CA PHE A 45 6.16 0.38 0.86
C PHE A 45 6.21 1.88 0.53
N LYS A 46 7.18 2.68 0.99
CA LYS A 46 7.40 4.07 0.55
C LYS A 46 7.62 4.17 -0.96
N SER A 47 8.21 3.13 -1.54
CA SER A 47 8.47 3.04 -2.97
C SER A 47 7.26 2.53 -3.79
N VAL A 48 6.24 1.95 -3.14
CA VAL A 48 4.91 1.60 -3.70
C VAL A 48 3.88 2.71 -3.43
N THR A 49 4.01 3.43 -2.32
CA THR A 49 3.16 4.57 -1.90
C THR A 49 3.62 5.92 -2.44
N LYS A 50 4.76 5.98 -3.16
CA LYS A 50 4.85 6.84 -4.35
C LYS A 50 3.88 6.30 -5.38
N TYR A 51 2.60 6.44 -5.07
CA TYR A 51 1.51 6.24 -5.98
C TYR A 51 1.88 7.07 -7.21
N PRO A 52 2.09 6.47 -8.38
CA PRO A 52 2.02 7.23 -9.60
C PRO A 52 0.52 7.22 -9.92
N ILE A 53 -0.30 7.80 -9.02
CA ILE A 53 -1.37 8.62 -9.57
C ILE A 53 -0.52 9.69 -10.23
N PRO A 54 -0.67 9.92 -11.53
CA PRO A 54 -0.21 11.18 -12.04
C PRO A 54 -0.66 12.24 -11.06
N THR A 55 0.26 13.07 -10.57
CA THR A 55 -0.14 14.01 -9.51
C THR A 55 -1.42 14.67 -10.01
N SER A 56 -2.46 14.71 -9.17
CA SER A 56 -3.72 15.36 -9.51
C SER A 56 -3.49 16.70 -10.22
N PHE A 57 -2.38 17.36 -9.88
CA PHE A 57 -1.74 18.47 -10.57
C PHE A 57 -1.39 18.26 -12.07
N GLU A 58 -0.63 17.23 -12.45
CA GLU A 58 -0.30 16.92 -13.86
C GLU A 58 -1.56 16.57 -14.65
N VAL A 59 -2.47 15.76 -14.09
CA VAL A 59 -3.79 15.45 -14.68
C VAL A 59 -4.63 16.72 -14.89
N ILE A 60 -4.70 17.60 -13.89
CA ILE A 60 -5.50 18.83 -13.94
C ILE A 60 -4.91 19.85 -14.92
N LYS A 61 -3.58 19.91 -15.07
CA LYS A 61 -2.94 20.78 -16.06
C LYS A 61 -3.26 20.34 -17.50
N LEU A 62 -3.38 19.03 -17.74
CA LEU A 62 -3.70 18.45 -19.05
C LEU A 62 -5.19 18.57 -19.38
N LEU A 63 -6.07 18.41 -18.40
CA LEU A 63 -7.53 18.53 -18.59
C LEU A 63 -7.99 19.97 -18.76
N ASN A 64 -7.33 20.94 -18.11
CA ASN A 64 -7.59 22.36 -18.35
C ASN A 64 -7.19 22.77 -19.78
N ASN A 65 -6.15 22.14 -20.35
CA ASN A 65 -5.75 22.34 -21.76
C ASN A 65 -6.70 21.63 -22.75
N ALA A 66 -7.43 20.58 -22.31
CA ALA A 66 -8.33 19.78 -23.14
C ALA A 66 -9.84 20.08 -22.94
N GLY A 67 -10.22 20.85 -21.91
CA GLY A 67 -11.62 21.21 -21.59
C GLY A 67 -12.47 20.08 -20.99
N ALA A 68 -11.86 19.02 -20.45
CA ALA A 68 -12.55 17.82 -20.01
C ALA A 68 -13.04 17.91 -18.55
N THR A 69 -14.27 17.45 -18.30
CA THR A 69 -14.94 17.44 -16.99
C THR A 69 -14.70 16.13 -16.24
N TYR A 70 -14.95 16.12 -14.93
CA TYR A 70 -15.04 14.88 -14.14
C TYR A 70 -16.04 13.89 -14.77
N ILE A 71 -15.69 12.60 -14.82
CA ILE A 71 -16.53 11.56 -15.41
C ILE A 71 -16.89 10.55 -14.34
N LEU A 72 -18.11 10.70 -13.81
CA LEU A 72 -18.64 9.86 -12.73
C LEU A 72 -18.64 8.37 -13.08
N SER A 73 -18.86 8.03 -14.36
CA SER A 73 -18.95 6.64 -14.80
C SER A 73 -17.64 5.86 -14.80
N LEU A 74 -16.50 6.51 -14.54
CA LEU A 74 -15.21 5.82 -14.41
C LEU A 74 -15.06 5.14 -13.05
N SER A 75 -15.70 5.68 -12.02
CA SER A 75 -15.57 5.17 -10.66
C SER A 75 -16.50 3.99 -10.38
N ASN A 76 -16.20 3.23 -9.33
CA ASN A 76 -17.04 2.15 -8.87
C ASN A 76 -18.40 2.69 -8.35
N PRO A 77 -19.55 2.20 -8.83
CA PRO A 77 -20.85 2.58 -8.30
C PRO A 77 -20.97 2.27 -6.80
N ILE A 78 -21.41 3.24 -6.00
CA ILE A 78 -21.50 3.10 -4.54
C ILE A 78 -22.47 2.00 -4.09
N GLU A 79 -23.43 1.66 -4.95
CA GLU A 79 -24.41 0.59 -4.72
C GLU A 79 -23.75 -0.80 -4.71
N ASN A 80 -22.53 -0.93 -5.26
CA ASN A 80 -21.81 -2.19 -5.24
C ASN A 80 -21.27 -2.55 -3.85
N VAL A 81 -21.21 -1.59 -2.91
CA VAL A 81 -20.68 -1.85 -1.55
C VAL A 81 -21.40 -3.01 -0.85
N ASP A 82 -22.69 -3.18 -1.10
CA ASP A 82 -23.53 -4.24 -0.53
C ASP A 82 -23.34 -5.61 -1.19
N LYS A 83 -22.66 -5.67 -2.34
CA LYS A 83 -22.40 -6.92 -3.08
C LYS A 83 -21.15 -7.64 -2.59
N TYR A 84 -20.24 -6.92 -1.94
CA TYR A 84 -18.98 -7.47 -1.46
C TYR A 84 -19.19 -8.28 -0.18
N ILE A 85 -19.24 -9.61 -0.30
CA ILE A 85 -19.48 -10.51 0.85
C ILE A 85 -18.19 -11.13 1.38
N PRO A 86 -17.33 -11.79 0.58
CA PRO A 86 -16.08 -12.37 1.08
C PRO A 86 -15.08 -11.30 1.54
N ALA A 87 -14.25 -11.62 2.54
CA ALA A 87 -13.20 -10.73 3.05
C ALA A 87 -12.26 -10.23 1.94
N LYS A 88 -11.86 -11.11 1.02
CA LYS A 88 -11.08 -10.75 -0.18
C LYS A 88 -11.74 -9.62 -0.99
N SER A 89 -13.02 -9.78 -1.32
CA SER A 89 -13.76 -8.80 -2.12
C SER A 89 -13.88 -7.45 -1.41
N LYS A 90 -14.11 -7.45 -0.11
CA LYS A 90 -14.18 -6.24 0.71
C LYS A 90 -12.83 -5.53 0.78
N ALA A 91 -11.75 -6.27 0.97
CA ALA A 91 -10.40 -5.71 1.04
C ALA A 91 -10.00 -5.07 -0.30
N LEU A 92 -10.16 -5.80 -1.41
CA LEU A 92 -9.91 -5.26 -2.74
C LEU A 92 -10.75 -4.00 -3.02
N ASN A 93 -12.06 -4.05 -2.74
CA ASN A 93 -12.94 -2.93 -3.04
C ASN A 93 -12.83 -1.76 -2.05
N LEU A 94 -12.28 -1.96 -0.86
CA LEU A 94 -11.83 -0.86 0.00
C LEU A 94 -10.69 -0.09 -0.69
N GLY A 95 -9.77 -0.80 -1.32
CA GLY A 95 -8.73 -0.20 -2.16
C GLY A 95 -9.29 0.59 -3.34
N VAL A 96 -10.25 -0.01 -4.07
CA VAL A 96 -10.95 0.59 -5.21
C VAL A 96 -11.64 1.88 -4.80
N TYR A 97 -12.50 1.85 -3.78
CA TYR A 97 -13.18 3.06 -3.31
C TYR A 97 -12.22 4.11 -2.76
N GLY A 98 -11.04 3.70 -2.30
CA GLY A 98 -10.00 4.65 -1.93
C GLY A 98 -9.36 5.40 -3.09
N ALA A 99 -9.18 4.72 -4.22
CA ALA A 99 -8.79 5.38 -5.46
C ALA A 99 -9.91 6.31 -5.97
N ASP A 100 -11.17 5.88 -5.92
CA ASP A 100 -12.33 6.70 -6.31
C ASP A 100 -12.51 7.93 -5.42
N LEU A 101 -12.32 7.78 -4.11
CA LEU A 101 -12.30 8.89 -3.16
C LEU A 101 -11.20 9.90 -3.51
N SER A 102 -10.02 9.41 -3.85
CA SER A 102 -8.88 10.24 -4.27
C SER A 102 -9.15 10.94 -5.62
N TYR A 103 -9.84 10.27 -6.54
CA TYR A 103 -10.28 10.83 -7.80
C TYR A 103 -11.34 11.92 -7.60
N ALA A 104 -12.42 11.63 -6.89
CA ALA A 104 -13.48 12.60 -6.61
C ALA A 104 -12.96 13.85 -5.87
N SER A 105 -12.15 13.66 -4.84
CA SER A 105 -11.55 14.77 -4.07
C SER A 105 -10.61 15.63 -4.91
N THR A 106 -9.85 15.02 -5.82
CA THR A 106 -8.98 15.71 -6.77
C THR A 106 -9.74 16.70 -7.65
N TYR A 107 -10.95 16.33 -8.10
CA TYR A 107 -11.82 17.17 -8.94
C TYR A 107 -12.78 18.04 -8.13
N GLN A 108 -12.63 18.07 -6.80
CA GLN A 108 -13.50 18.81 -5.88
C GLN A 108 -14.98 18.42 -6.02
N MET A 109 -15.24 17.17 -6.37
CA MET A 109 -16.58 16.59 -6.47
C MET A 109 -17.06 16.26 -5.06
N LYS A 110 -17.64 17.24 -4.38
CA LYS A 110 -17.94 17.16 -2.94
C LYS A 110 -18.89 16.02 -2.60
N GLN A 111 -19.96 15.85 -3.38
CA GLN A 111 -20.97 14.83 -3.12
C GLN A 111 -20.36 13.43 -3.27
N GLU A 112 -19.59 13.23 -4.33
CA GLU A 112 -18.90 12.00 -4.67
C GLU A 112 -17.83 11.67 -3.62
N THR A 113 -17.07 12.68 -3.17
CA THR A 113 -16.10 12.53 -2.07
C THR A 113 -16.78 12.00 -0.81
N MET A 114 -17.92 12.57 -0.42
CA MET A 114 -18.67 12.11 0.76
C MET A 114 -19.30 10.73 0.55
N ASN A 115 -19.76 10.44 -0.67
CA ASN A 115 -20.31 9.13 -1.01
C ASN A 115 -19.23 8.03 -0.90
N TYR A 116 -18.05 8.26 -1.48
CA TYR A 116 -16.93 7.32 -1.42
C TYR A 116 -16.34 7.15 -0.02
N LEU A 117 -16.30 8.24 0.75
CA LEU A 117 -15.96 8.19 2.18
C LEU A 117 -16.91 7.25 2.94
N LYS A 118 -18.22 7.36 2.69
CA LYS A 118 -19.24 6.54 3.38
C LYS A 118 -19.12 5.05 3.06
N VAL A 119 -18.96 4.68 1.78
CA VAL A 119 -18.82 3.26 1.41
C VAL A 119 -17.46 2.69 1.83
N SER A 120 -16.39 3.49 1.81
CA SER A 120 -15.09 3.08 2.36
C SER A 120 -15.19 2.79 3.85
N LYS A 121 -15.85 3.69 4.62
CA LYS A 121 -16.10 3.48 6.05
C LYS A 121 -16.87 2.19 6.32
N LYS A 122 -17.92 1.91 5.53
CA LYS A 122 -18.68 0.67 5.67
C LYS A 122 -17.79 -0.57 5.53
N LEU A 123 -16.93 -0.62 4.49
CA LEU A 123 -16.01 -1.74 4.31
C LEU A 123 -14.98 -1.85 5.44
N ILE A 124 -14.47 -0.73 5.95
CA ILE A 124 -13.56 -0.69 7.10
C ILE A 124 -14.22 -1.28 8.35
N ASP A 125 -15.48 -0.90 8.63
CA ASP A 125 -16.25 -1.42 9.75
C ASP A 125 -16.50 -2.94 9.58
N GLU A 126 -16.86 -3.38 8.37
CA GLU A 126 -17.10 -4.81 8.06
C GLU A 126 -15.83 -5.67 8.05
N LEU A 127 -14.68 -5.10 7.71
CA LEU A 127 -13.36 -5.74 7.80
C LEU A 127 -12.78 -5.69 9.22
N GLN A 128 -13.49 -5.05 10.16
CA GLN A 128 -13.06 -4.84 11.54
C GLN A 128 -11.69 -4.18 11.60
N ILE A 129 -11.53 -3.11 10.83
CA ILE A 129 -10.33 -2.28 10.78
C ILE A 129 -10.58 -1.09 11.70
N THR A 130 -9.99 -1.12 12.90
CA THR A 130 -10.08 -0.01 13.85
C THR A 130 -9.02 1.05 13.50
N SER A 131 -9.16 1.69 12.34
CA SER A 131 -8.21 2.70 11.85
C SER A 131 -8.68 4.14 12.09
N ALA A 132 -7.88 5.10 11.60
CA ALA A 132 -8.19 6.53 11.59
C ALA A 132 -9.46 6.91 10.80
N PHE A 133 -10.11 5.97 10.08
CA PHE A 133 -11.41 6.18 9.39
C PHE A 133 -12.60 6.26 10.36
N ASN A 134 -12.50 7.22 11.29
CA ASN A 134 -13.46 7.47 12.34
C ASN A 134 -14.27 8.75 12.06
N VAL A 135 -15.13 9.14 13.00
CA VAL A 135 -15.94 10.36 12.90
C VAL A 135 -15.06 11.61 12.77
N GLU A 136 -13.90 11.65 13.42
CA GLU A 136 -12.97 12.78 13.36
C GLU A 136 -12.35 12.94 11.97
N PHE A 137 -12.03 11.83 11.29
CA PHE A 137 -11.58 11.86 9.90
C PHE A 137 -12.67 12.39 8.97
N ALA A 138 -13.91 11.91 9.11
CA ALA A 138 -15.03 12.44 8.32
C ALA A 138 -15.22 13.95 8.53
N GLN A 139 -15.12 14.43 9.77
CA GLN A 139 -15.17 15.86 10.08
C GLN A 139 -14.00 16.64 9.47
N ARG A 140 -12.79 16.08 9.47
CA ARG A 140 -11.62 16.69 8.81
C ARG A 140 -11.85 16.80 7.30
N VAL A 141 -12.42 15.78 6.67
CA VAL A 141 -12.78 15.80 5.24
C VAL A 141 -13.82 16.88 4.97
N GLU A 142 -14.92 16.91 5.71
CA GLU A 142 -15.99 17.92 5.54
C GLU A 142 -15.47 19.35 5.72
N LYS A 143 -14.65 19.59 6.75
CA LYS A 143 -14.08 20.92 7.03
C LYS A 143 -13.14 21.40 5.92
N ASN A 144 -12.49 20.48 5.21
CA ASN A 144 -11.52 20.79 4.17
C ASN A 144 -12.04 20.47 2.76
N ILE A 145 -13.34 20.22 2.60
CA ILE A 145 -13.94 19.78 1.33
C ILE A 145 -13.74 20.78 0.18
N ASP A 146 -13.57 22.07 0.52
CA ASP A 146 -13.29 23.17 -0.40
C ASP A 146 -11.79 23.39 -0.66
N ASN A 147 -10.91 22.79 0.15
CA ASN A 147 -9.47 22.94 0.05
C ASN A 147 -8.85 21.66 -0.50
N LYS A 148 -8.68 21.62 -1.83
CA LYS A 148 -8.16 20.47 -2.56
C LYS A 148 -6.84 19.92 -1.98
N ASP A 149 -5.85 20.78 -1.73
CA ASP A 149 -4.54 20.33 -1.29
C ASP A 149 -4.59 19.73 0.13
N SER A 150 -5.37 20.35 1.02
CA SER A 150 -5.61 19.80 2.36
C SER A 150 -6.41 18.50 2.30
N LEU A 151 -7.41 18.42 1.42
CA LEU A 151 -8.25 17.23 1.27
C LEU A 151 -7.44 16.03 0.77
N ILE A 152 -6.54 16.24 -0.21
CA ILE A 152 -5.62 15.21 -0.70
C ILE A 152 -4.75 14.71 0.45
N HIS A 153 -4.11 15.60 1.20
CA HIS A 153 -3.25 15.23 2.32
C HIS A 153 -4.02 14.42 3.39
N ILE A 154 -5.21 14.89 3.76
CA ILE A 154 -6.05 14.22 4.77
C ILE A 154 -6.41 12.80 4.32
N ILE A 155 -6.83 12.64 3.06
CA ILE A 155 -7.21 11.33 2.51
C ILE A 155 -6.00 10.41 2.40
N SER A 156 -4.87 10.90 1.89
CA SER A 156 -3.64 10.11 1.77
C SER A 156 -3.12 9.61 3.12
N ASP A 157 -3.10 10.48 4.14
CA ASP A 157 -2.71 10.07 5.50
C ASP A 157 -3.60 8.94 6.02
N SER A 158 -4.92 9.04 5.81
CA SER A 158 -5.85 8.04 6.32
C SER A 158 -5.69 6.67 5.66
N PHE A 159 -5.32 6.63 4.38
CA PHE A 159 -4.94 5.38 3.72
C PHE A 159 -3.65 4.79 4.29
N TYR A 160 -2.66 5.64 4.57
CA TYR A 160 -1.43 5.21 5.23
C TYR A 160 -1.70 4.64 6.64
N ASP A 161 -2.50 5.35 7.45
CA ASP A 161 -2.89 4.91 8.79
C ASP A 161 -3.66 3.57 8.74
N THR A 162 -4.53 3.39 7.74
CA THR A 162 -5.27 2.15 7.54
C THR A 162 -4.34 0.99 7.20
N TYR A 163 -3.35 1.22 6.32
CA TYR A 163 -2.32 0.24 6.00
C TYR A 163 -1.48 -0.12 7.22
N GLU A 164 -0.96 0.90 7.93
CA GLU A 164 -0.11 0.72 9.11
C GLU A 164 -0.86 -0.09 10.18
N PHE A 165 -2.13 0.24 10.40
CA PHE A 165 -2.99 -0.53 11.29
C PHE A 165 -3.08 -2.00 10.87
N LEU A 166 -3.34 -2.31 9.60
CA LEU A 166 -3.45 -3.69 9.12
C LEU A 166 -2.15 -4.47 9.34
N VAL A 167 -1.01 -3.89 8.99
CA VAL A 167 0.32 -4.54 9.15
C VAL A 167 0.65 -4.74 10.63
N ASN A 168 0.47 -3.73 11.47
CA ASN A 168 0.77 -3.81 12.90
C ASN A 168 -0.13 -4.82 13.65
N ASN A 169 -1.27 -5.19 13.07
CA ASN A 169 -2.18 -6.18 13.61
C ASN A 169 -2.07 -7.56 12.90
N GLY A 170 -1.01 -7.81 12.13
CA GLY A 170 -0.77 -9.08 11.45
C GLY A 170 -1.76 -9.41 10.34
N LYS A 171 -2.46 -8.40 9.80
CA LYS A 171 -3.37 -8.49 8.66
C LYS A 171 -2.67 -8.08 7.36
N ASP A 172 -1.40 -8.45 7.19
CA ASP A 172 -0.59 -8.11 6.02
C ASP A 172 -1.24 -8.55 4.70
N ASN A 173 -1.87 -9.74 4.67
CA ASN A 173 -2.58 -10.25 3.49
C ASN A 173 -3.75 -9.34 3.09
N THR A 174 -4.55 -8.89 4.05
CA THR A 174 -5.64 -7.93 3.84
C THR A 174 -5.09 -6.60 3.33
N SER A 175 -3.97 -6.15 3.91
CA SER A 175 -3.30 -4.92 3.50
C SER A 175 -2.85 -4.95 2.04
N ILE A 176 -2.25 -6.06 1.61
CA ILE A 176 -1.84 -6.29 0.22
C ILE A 176 -3.05 -6.28 -0.72
N LEU A 177 -4.17 -6.89 -0.34
CA LEU A 177 -5.40 -6.86 -1.13
C LEU A 177 -5.96 -5.44 -1.26
N VAL A 178 -5.98 -4.66 -0.18
CA VAL A 178 -6.39 -3.23 -0.22
C VAL A 178 -5.47 -2.43 -1.16
N MET A 179 -4.15 -2.60 -1.04
CA MET A 179 -3.19 -1.93 -1.95
C MET A 179 -3.41 -2.32 -3.41
N THR A 180 -3.69 -3.61 -3.66
CA THR A 180 -3.91 -4.13 -5.01
C THR A 180 -5.15 -3.53 -5.65
N GLY A 181 -6.27 -3.50 -4.93
CA GLY A 181 -7.50 -2.88 -5.43
C GLY A 181 -7.32 -1.40 -5.72
N SER A 182 -6.58 -0.69 -4.88
CA SER A 182 -6.26 0.73 -5.12
C SER A 182 -5.42 0.91 -6.38
N TRP A 183 -4.35 0.13 -6.55
CA TRP A 183 -3.49 0.19 -7.74
C TRP A 183 -4.25 -0.13 -9.03
N VAL A 184 -5.11 -1.17 -9.00
CA VAL A 184 -5.93 -1.54 -10.17
C VAL A 184 -6.86 -0.41 -10.58
N GLU A 185 -7.59 0.18 -9.62
CA GLU A 185 -8.52 1.26 -9.91
C GLU A 185 -7.79 2.51 -10.39
N GLY A 186 -6.67 2.86 -9.76
CA GLY A 186 -5.85 4.00 -10.16
C GLY A 186 -5.31 3.87 -11.59
N LEU A 187 -4.81 2.69 -11.96
CA LEU A 187 -4.36 2.42 -13.33
C LEU A 187 -5.55 2.45 -14.31
N TYR A 188 -6.68 1.84 -13.99
CA TYR A 188 -7.88 1.88 -14.83
C TYR A 188 -8.35 3.31 -15.10
N ILE A 189 -8.52 4.12 -14.06
CA ILE A 189 -8.93 5.53 -14.20
C ILE A 189 -7.92 6.26 -15.11
N THR A 190 -6.62 6.05 -14.88
CA THR A 190 -5.57 6.69 -15.69
C THR A 190 -5.65 6.29 -17.17
N THR A 191 -5.88 5.01 -17.50
CA THR A 191 -6.02 4.58 -18.90
C THR A 191 -7.28 5.14 -19.55
N GLN A 192 -8.42 5.18 -18.84
CA GLN A 192 -9.63 5.79 -19.38
C GLN A 192 -9.43 7.29 -19.64
N MET A 193 -8.81 8.00 -18.70
CA MET A 193 -8.50 9.42 -18.84
C MET A 193 -7.57 9.68 -20.02
N ALA A 194 -6.57 8.84 -20.24
CA ALA A 194 -5.70 8.92 -21.41
C ALA A 194 -6.47 8.78 -22.73
N ILE A 195 -7.45 7.86 -22.81
CA ILE A 195 -8.31 7.71 -24.00
C ILE A 195 -9.13 8.98 -24.24
N ILE A 196 -9.77 9.50 -23.18
CA ILE A 196 -10.61 10.70 -23.24
C ILE A 196 -9.81 11.93 -23.67
N SER A 197 -8.55 12.02 -23.23
CA SER A 197 -7.61 13.08 -23.65
C SER A 197 -6.92 12.83 -24.99
N LYS A 198 -7.40 11.87 -25.79
CA LYS A 198 -6.85 11.49 -27.10
C LYS A 198 -5.39 11.02 -27.04
N ASN A 199 -5.09 10.17 -26.07
CA ASN A 199 -3.78 9.59 -25.78
C ASN A 199 -2.72 10.66 -25.52
N ASP A 200 -3.05 11.60 -24.62
CA ASP A 200 -2.12 12.62 -24.17
C ASP A 200 -0.78 12.01 -23.71
N ALA A 201 0.34 12.61 -24.15
CA ALA A 201 1.66 12.03 -23.98
C ALA A 201 2.08 11.88 -22.51
N ASP A 202 1.69 12.82 -21.65
CA ASP A 202 2.00 12.74 -20.22
C ASP A 202 1.22 11.58 -19.60
N MET A 203 -0.07 11.44 -19.92
CA MET A 203 -0.89 10.31 -19.44
C MET A 203 -0.33 8.95 -19.89
N ILE A 204 0.11 8.85 -21.14
CA ILE A 204 0.76 7.64 -21.64
C ILE A 204 2.04 7.32 -20.86
N LYS A 205 2.87 8.33 -20.57
CA LYS A 205 4.07 8.18 -19.75
C LYS A 205 3.77 7.74 -18.32
N ILE A 206 2.70 8.27 -17.73
CA ILE A 206 2.23 7.88 -16.40
C ILE A 206 1.83 6.41 -16.38
N VAL A 207 1.12 5.92 -17.40
CA VAL A 207 0.77 4.50 -17.54
C VAL A 207 2.04 3.66 -17.74
N ALA A 208 2.99 4.09 -18.58
CA ALA A 208 4.27 3.40 -18.79
C ALA A 208 5.05 3.19 -17.48
N ASN A 209 5.02 4.20 -16.61
CA ASN A 209 5.73 4.19 -15.32
C ASN A 209 5.11 3.26 -14.26
N GLN A 210 4.01 2.55 -14.56
CA GLN A 210 3.40 1.60 -13.64
C GLN A 210 4.11 0.25 -13.56
N LYS A 211 5.09 -0.02 -14.44
CA LYS A 211 5.90 -1.25 -14.44
C LYS A 211 6.57 -1.53 -13.08
N GLU A 212 7.25 -0.53 -12.53
CA GLU A 212 7.96 -0.64 -11.24
C GLU A 212 7.00 -0.81 -10.05
N PRO A 213 5.94 0.01 -9.90
CA PRO A 213 4.87 -0.21 -8.91
C PRO A 213 4.27 -1.63 -8.97
N LEU A 214 3.94 -2.12 -10.16
CA LEU A 214 3.40 -3.47 -10.33
C LEU A 214 4.39 -4.55 -9.88
N SER A 215 5.66 -4.42 -10.25
CA SER A 215 6.70 -5.36 -9.81
C SER A 215 6.81 -5.41 -8.28
N LYS A 216 6.85 -4.24 -7.64
CA LYS A 216 6.93 -4.15 -6.18
C LYS A 216 5.69 -4.69 -5.49
N LEU A 217 4.51 -4.46 -6.05
CA LEU A 217 3.26 -5.02 -5.55
C LEU A 217 3.32 -6.55 -5.55
N LEU A 218 3.83 -7.16 -6.64
CA LEU A 218 4.05 -8.61 -6.68
C LEU A 218 5.13 -9.08 -5.71
N ASP A 219 6.20 -8.30 -5.50
CA ASP A 219 7.21 -8.63 -4.50
C ASP A 219 6.64 -8.68 -3.08
N LEU A 220 5.70 -7.78 -2.76
CA LEU A 220 4.96 -7.80 -1.49
C LEU A 220 4.04 -9.03 -1.36
N MET A 221 3.54 -9.56 -2.47
CA MET A 221 2.69 -10.77 -2.48
C MET A 221 3.50 -12.07 -2.30
N LYS A 222 4.78 -12.12 -2.72
CA LYS A 222 5.60 -13.35 -2.70
C LYS A 222 5.63 -14.09 -1.34
N PRO A 223 5.80 -13.40 -0.19
CA PRO A 223 5.82 -14.07 1.13
C PRO A 223 4.47 -14.72 1.50
N TYR A 224 3.38 -14.34 0.82
CA TYR A 224 2.03 -14.81 1.07
C TYR A 224 1.53 -15.75 -0.04
N SER A 225 2.43 -16.40 -0.78
CA SER A 225 2.08 -17.36 -1.84
C SER A 225 1.30 -18.59 -1.37
N ASN A 226 1.26 -18.87 -0.06
CA ASN A 226 0.40 -19.91 0.53
C ASN A 226 -1.02 -19.42 0.85
N ASP A 227 -1.27 -18.11 0.84
CA ASP A 227 -2.60 -17.53 1.01
C ASP A 227 -3.33 -17.59 -0.35
N GLN A 228 -4.47 -18.29 -0.37
CA GLN A 228 -5.22 -18.53 -1.60
C GLN A 228 -5.71 -17.22 -2.24
N ASP A 229 -6.15 -16.26 -1.43
CA ASP A 229 -6.71 -15.01 -1.92
C ASP A 229 -5.63 -14.13 -2.54
N VAL A 230 -4.45 -14.08 -1.91
CA VAL A 230 -3.27 -13.36 -2.45
C VAL A 230 -2.73 -14.03 -3.72
N THR A 231 -2.65 -15.36 -3.75
CA THR A 231 -2.17 -16.09 -4.93
C THR A 231 -3.12 -15.96 -6.11
N GLU A 232 -4.43 -16.00 -5.87
CA GLU A 232 -5.42 -15.79 -6.92
C GLU A 232 -5.27 -14.41 -7.56
N ILE A 233 -5.16 -13.34 -6.76
CA ILE A 233 -5.03 -11.99 -7.31
C ILE A 233 -3.67 -11.78 -8.00
N ALA A 234 -2.59 -12.37 -7.49
CA ALA A 234 -1.28 -12.33 -8.14
C ALA A 234 -1.32 -12.97 -9.54
N ASN A 235 -2.05 -14.09 -9.68
CA ASN A 235 -2.27 -14.74 -10.97
C ASN A 235 -3.13 -13.86 -11.90
N THR A 236 -4.16 -13.20 -11.38
CA THR A 236 -4.97 -12.23 -12.15
C THR A 236 -4.13 -11.07 -12.68
N LEU A 237 -3.10 -10.62 -11.97
CA LEU A 237 -2.21 -9.55 -12.42
C LEU A 237 -1.13 -10.00 -13.41
N LYS A 238 -0.86 -11.30 -13.54
CA LYS A 238 0.23 -11.82 -14.37
C LYS A 238 0.19 -11.35 -15.83
N PRO A 239 -0.96 -11.32 -16.53
CA PRO A 239 -1.00 -10.83 -17.91
C PRO A 239 -0.54 -9.37 -18.04
N LEU A 240 -0.87 -8.49 -17.08
CA LEU A 240 -0.36 -7.12 -17.05
C LEU A 240 1.16 -7.10 -16.92
N VAL A 241 1.75 -7.95 -16.07
CA VAL A 241 3.21 -8.06 -15.91
C VAL A 241 3.86 -8.41 -17.24
N ASP A 242 3.30 -9.40 -17.95
CA ASP A 242 3.82 -9.85 -19.24
C ASP A 242 3.77 -8.71 -20.27
N ILE A 243 2.70 -7.90 -20.29
CA ILE A 243 2.58 -6.72 -21.16
C ILE A 243 3.61 -5.64 -20.76
N PHE A 244 3.71 -5.32 -19.48
CA PHE A 244 4.66 -4.31 -18.97
C PHE A 244 6.13 -4.69 -19.21
N ALA A 245 6.44 -5.99 -19.24
CA ALA A 245 7.77 -6.49 -19.58
C ALA A 245 8.21 -6.12 -20.99
N THR A 246 7.28 -5.92 -21.93
CA THR A 246 7.57 -5.53 -23.32
C THR A 246 7.96 -4.05 -23.48
N ILE A 247 7.69 -3.22 -22.48
CA ILE A 247 7.94 -1.78 -22.54
C ILE A 247 9.42 -1.50 -22.25
N ASN A 248 10.03 -0.75 -23.17
CA ASN A 248 11.39 -0.24 -23.07
C ASN A 248 11.34 1.29 -23.02
N GLY A 249 11.84 1.91 -21.95
CA GLY A 249 11.81 3.36 -21.74
C GLY A 249 10.63 3.83 -20.90
N ASP A 250 10.23 5.10 -21.07
CA ASP A 250 9.24 5.81 -20.26
C ASP A 250 7.96 6.18 -21.03
N THR A 251 7.68 5.49 -22.15
CA THR A 251 6.49 5.71 -22.99
C THR A 251 5.92 4.40 -23.55
N LEU A 252 4.74 4.45 -24.14
CA LEU A 252 4.04 3.30 -24.74
C LEU A 252 3.79 3.52 -26.23
N THR A 253 3.89 2.45 -27.02
CA THR A 253 3.27 2.44 -28.34
C THR A 253 1.74 2.40 -28.22
N PRO A 254 0.97 2.80 -29.25
CA PRO A 254 -0.48 2.68 -29.24
C PRO A 254 -0.96 1.25 -28.96
N GLU A 255 -0.29 0.25 -29.53
CA GLU A 255 -0.61 -1.16 -29.31
C GLU A 255 -0.36 -1.60 -27.86
N GLN A 256 0.76 -1.19 -27.25
CA GLN A 256 1.04 -1.48 -25.85
C GLN A 256 0.01 -0.83 -24.92
N PHE A 257 -0.35 0.42 -25.20
CA PHE A 257 -1.39 1.12 -24.43
C PHE A 257 -2.75 0.43 -24.56
N GLU A 258 -3.14 0.01 -25.77
CA GLU A 258 -4.39 -0.72 -26.00
C GLU A 258 -4.42 -2.05 -25.23
N GLN A 259 -3.31 -2.80 -25.25
CA GLN A 259 -3.17 -4.05 -24.50
C GLN A 259 -3.30 -3.82 -22.99
N ILE A 260 -2.62 -2.81 -22.43
CA ILE A 260 -2.73 -2.47 -21.00
C ILE A 260 -4.17 -2.07 -20.65
N ASN A 261 -4.78 -1.19 -21.45
CA ASN A 261 -6.14 -0.71 -21.20
C ASN A 261 -7.17 -1.85 -21.22
N LYS A 262 -7.03 -2.77 -22.19
CA LYS A 262 -7.89 -3.96 -22.28
C LYS A 262 -7.70 -4.84 -21.05
N GLU A 263 -6.45 -5.15 -20.70
CA GLU A 263 -6.16 -6.07 -19.61
C GLU A 263 -6.55 -5.49 -18.25
N ILE A 264 -6.27 -4.22 -17.97
CA ILE A 264 -6.68 -3.59 -16.71
C ILE A 264 -8.21 -3.54 -16.57
N SER A 265 -8.94 -3.36 -17.68
CA SER A 265 -10.40 -3.42 -17.67
C SER A 265 -10.92 -4.81 -17.31
N LEU A 266 -10.26 -5.88 -17.77
CA LEU A 266 -10.58 -7.26 -17.40
C LEU A 266 -10.28 -7.54 -15.93
N VAL A 267 -9.09 -7.14 -15.46
CA VAL A 267 -8.69 -7.27 -14.05
C VAL A 267 -9.65 -6.53 -13.14
N ARG A 268 -9.98 -5.27 -13.45
CA ARG A 268 -10.98 -4.49 -12.71
C ARG A 268 -12.34 -5.17 -12.72
N GLY A 269 -12.78 -5.68 -13.87
CA GLY A 269 -14.05 -6.41 -13.99
C GLY A 269 -14.10 -7.71 -13.17
N ALA A 270 -12.95 -8.30 -12.82
CA ALA A 270 -12.87 -9.44 -11.91
C ALA A 270 -12.98 -9.03 -10.42
N ILE A 271 -12.61 -7.80 -10.08
CA ILE A 271 -12.60 -7.27 -8.71
C ILE A 271 -13.92 -6.58 -8.36
N VAL A 272 -14.46 -5.80 -9.29
CA VAL A 272 -15.66 -4.98 -9.13
C VAL A 272 -16.88 -5.77 -9.64
N GLN A 273 -17.34 -6.74 -8.85
CA GLN A 273 -18.52 -7.59 -9.14
C GLN A 273 -19.60 -7.49 -8.06
#